data_AF-A0A2S7IEV3-F1
#
_entry.id   AF-A0A2S7IEV3-F1
#
_cell.length_a   1.000
_cell.length_b   1.000
_cell.length_c   1.000
_cell.angle_alpha   90.00
_cell.angle_beta   90.00
_cell.angle_gamma   90.00
#
_symmetry.space_group_name_H-M   'P 1'
#
loop_
_entity.id
_entity.type
_entity.pdbx_description
1 polymer ?
#
loop_
_entity_poly.entity_id
_entity_poly.type
_entity_poly.pdbx_seq_one_letter_code
_entity_poly.pdbx_strand_id
1 'polypeptide(L)'
;MKGLRTLIIILLLGNGLSALAGGLALIMDPSGGALQLPLGLLRHSPFTTFLIPGLGLLIINGMPSLYTIWTVIQKRRYYPLFVVGQGLLLIAWISVQVGMIREVSILHYSYAIMGIALVGSGTRLRLSQPI
;
A
#
# COMPACT_ATOMS: atom_id res chain seq x y z
N MET A 1 18.45 1.46 -16.10
CA MET A 1 17.84 1.73 -14.77
C MET A 1 16.74 2.80 -14.76
N LYS A 2 16.68 3.76 -15.71
CA LYS A 2 15.63 4.79 -15.73
C LYS A 2 14.22 4.19 -15.74
N GLY A 3 13.96 3.21 -16.61
CA GLY A 3 12.66 2.53 -16.70
C GLY A 3 12.21 1.85 -15.41
N LEU A 4 13.12 1.23 -14.65
CA LEU A 4 12.79 0.58 -13.38
C LEU A 4 12.38 1.60 -12.31
N ARG A 5 13.04 2.76 -12.26
CA ARG A 5 12.66 3.86 -11.36
C ARG A 5 11.30 4.45 -11.75
N THR A 6 11.03 4.61 -13.05
CA THR A 6 9.72 5.04 -13.54
C THR A 6 8.62 4.07 -13.13
N LEU A 7 8.83 2.76 -13.32
CA LEU A 7 7.88 1.72 -12.89
C LEU A 7 7.60 1.81 -11.39
N ILE A 8 8.64 1.89 -10.56
CA ILE A 8 8.49 2.03 -9.10
C ILE A 8 7.65 3.25 -8.72
N ILE A 9 7.90 4.40 -9.34
CA ILE A 9 7.13 5.62 -9.07
C ILE A 9 5.66 5.42 -9.46
N ILE A 10 5.37 4.80 -10.61
CA ILE A 10 4.01 4.51 -11.05
C ILE A 10 3.30 3.58 -10.05
N LEU A 11 3.95 2.50 -9.62
CA LEU A 11 3.38 1.56 -8.65
C LEU A 11 3.13 2.24 -7.30
N LEU A 12 4.09 3.02 -6.79
CA LEU A 12 3.93 3.76 -5.54
C LEU A 12 2.86 4.85 -5.63
N LEU A 13 2.69 5.49 -6.79
CA LEU A 13 1.63 6.48 -7.00
C LEU A 13 0.26 5.79 -7.00
N GLY A 14 0.13 4.67 -7.70
CA GLY A 14 -1.08 3.85 -7.67
C GLY A 14 -1.44 3.44 -6.25
N ASN A 15 -0.49 2.87 -5.50
CA ASN A 15 -0.71 2.49 -4.09
C ASN A 15 -1.04 3.70 -3.21
N GLY A 16 -0.20 4.74 -3.26
CA GLY A 16 -0.32 5.91 -2.40
C GLY A 16 -1.62 6.67 -2.62
N LEU A 17 -1.97 6.98 -3.87
CA LEU A 17 -3.19 7.74 -4.18
C LEU A 17 -4.45 6.94 -3.84
N SER A 18 -4.49 5.64 -4.18
CA SER A 18 -5.63 4.80 -3.86
C SER A 18 -5.81 4.60 -2.36
N ALA A 19 -4.72 4.41 -1.60
CA ALA A 19 -4.75 4.29 -0.15
C ALA A 19 -5.12 5.61 0.55
N LEU A 20 -4.67 6.76 0.04
CA LEU A 20 -5.09 8.06 0.56
C LEU A 20 -6.58 8.31 0.30
N ALA A 21 -7.05 8.07 -0.93
CA ALA A 21 -8.45 8.25 -1.28
C ALA A 21 -9.37 7.31 -0.48
N GLY A 22 -9.04 6.01 -0.46
CA GLY A 22 -9.80 5.01 0.31
C GLY A 22 -9.72 5.25 1.82
N GLY A 23 -8.54 5.59 2.33
CA GLY A 23 -8.34 5.90 3.74
C GLY A 23 -9.14 7.12 4.19
N LEU A 24 -9.08 8.23 3.44
CA LEU A 24 -9.85 9.43 3.74
C LEU A 24 -11.37 9.17 3.66
N ALA A 25 -11.83 8.44 2.64
CA ALA A 25 -13.25 8.10 2.52
C ALA A 25 -13.75 7.31 3.75
N LEU A 26 -12.98 6.33 4.22
CA LEU A 26 -13.32 5.53 5.41
C LEU A 26 -13.19 6.29 6.73
N ILE A 27 -12.32 7.30 6.81
CA ILE A 27 -12.21 8.17 7.99
C ILE A 27 -13.40 9.13 8.04
N MET A 28 -13.78 9.71 6.89
CA MET A 28 -14.91 10.64 6.78
C MET A 28 -16.26 9.95 6.97
N ASP A 29 -16.39 8.73 6.46
CA ASP A 29 -17.56 7.87 6.65
C ASP A 29 -17.15 6.47 7.14
N PRO A 30 -16.94 6.30 8.47
CA PRO A 30 -16.58 5.01 9.06
C PRO A 30 -17.64 3.92 8.94
N SER A 31 -18.86 4.23 8.49
CA SER A 31 -19.87 3.21 8.20
C SER A 31 -19.53 2.39 6.96
N GLY A 32 -18.65 2.91 6.09
CA GLY A 32 -18.30 2.32 4.80
C GLY A 32 -19.22 2.75 3.65
N GLY A 33 -20.26 3.55 3.93
CA GLY A 33 -21.25 4.01 2.94
C GLY A 33 -20.64 4.75 1.76
N ALA A 34 -19.66 5.63 1.99
CA ALA A 34 -18.94 6.37 0.95
C ALA A 34 -18.25 5.47 -0.09
N LEU A 35 -17.88 4.24 0.29
CA LEU A 35 -17.27 3.23 -0.59
C LEU A 35 -18.20 2.06 -0.88
N GLN A 36 -19.49 2.15 -0.50
CA GLN A 36 -20.49 1.08 -0.64
C GLN A 36 -20.04 -0.24 0.01
N LEU A 37 -19.29 -0.15 1.11
CA LEU A 37 -18.80 -1.31 1.84
C LEU A 37 -19.78 -1.68 2.95
N PRO A 38 -20.32 -2.91 2.97
CA PRO A 38 -21.19 -3.34 4.05
C PRO A 38 -20.37 -3.59 5.32
N LEU A 39 -20.88 -3.14 6.48
CA LEU A 39 -20.30 -3.41 7.80
C LEU A 39 -20.13 -4.91 8.08
N GLY A 40 -20.91 -5.77 7.40
CA GLY A 40 -20.77 -7.23 7.48
C GLY A 40 -19.36 -7.74 7.15
N LEU A 41 -18.58 -7.00 6.34
CA LEU A 41 -17.17 -7.34 6.06
C LEU A 41 -16.29 -7.34 7.31
N LEU A 42 -16.67 -6.58 8.34
CA LEU A 42 -15.92 -6.48 9.59
C LEU A 42 -16.31 -7.54 10.62
N ARG A 43 -17.27 -8.43 10.32
CA ARG A 43 -17.82 -9.43 11.27
C ARG A 43 -16.76 -10.36 11.88
N HIS A 44 -15.67 -10.62 11.16
CA HIS A 44 -14.55 -11.45 11.61
C HIS A 44 -13.32 -10.65 12.05
N SER A 45 -13.44 -9.33 12.06
CA SER A 45 -12.39 -8.40 12.45
C SER A 45 -12.59 -7.95 13.91
N PRO A 46 -11.55 -7.40 14.57
CA PRO A 46 -11.69 -6.77 15.88
C PRO A 46 -12.31 -5.37 15.81
N PHE A 47 -12.77 -4.92 14.62
CA PHE A 47 -13.28 -3.58 14.39
C PHE A 47 -14.78 -3.57 14.20
N THR A 48 -15.43 -2.55 14.73
CA THR A 48 -16.88 -2.32 14.57
C THR A 48 -17.19 -1.31 13.47
N THR A 49 -16.21 -0.52 13.04
CA THR A 49 -16.30 0.48 11.97
C THR A 49 -15.04 0.48 11.11
N PHE A 50 -15.10 1.11 9.94
CA PHE A 50 -13.97 1.23 9.03
C PHE A 50 -12.96 2.33 9.40
N LEU A 51 -13.12 3.01 10.55
CA LEU A 51 -12.20 4.08 10.96
C LEU A 51 -10.75 3.58 11.11
N ILE A 52 -10.54 2.50 11.85
CA ILE A 52 -9.19 1.95 12.08
C ILE A 52 -8.59 1.41 10.76
N PRO A 53 -9.32 0.62 9.94
CA PRO A 53 -8.88 0.29 8.59
C PRO A 53 -8.49 1.52 7.74
N GLY A 54 -9.31 2.57 7.77
CA GLY A 54 -9.07 3.82 7.03
C GLY A 54 -7.80 4.55 7.48
N LEU A 55 -7.56 4.64 8.79
CA LEU A 55 -6.31 5.17 9.35
C LEU A 55 -5.11 4.34 8.93
N GLY A 56 -5.22 3.01 8.94
CA GLY A 56 -4.16 2.12 8.47
C GLY A 56 -3.85 2.29 6.98
N LEU A 57 -4.86 2.42 6.13
CA LEU A 57 -4.66 2.78 4.71
C LEU A 57 -3.88 4.09 4.56
N LEU A 58 -4.26 5.13 5.31
CA LEU A 58 -3.64 6.44 5.22
C LEU A 58 -2.19 6.46 5.75
N ILE A 59 -1.96 5.87 6.93
CA ILE A 59 -0.69 5.97 7.68
C ILE A 59 0.32 4.89 7.27
N ILE A 60 -0.13 3.69 6.90
CA ILE A 60 0.77 2.57 6.58
C ILE A 60 1.02 2.48 5.06
N ASN A 61 0.04 2.85 4.24
CA ASN A 61 0.15 2.72 2.78
C ASN A 61 0.23 4.06 2.05
N GLY A 62 -0.67 5.00 2.35
CA GLY A 62 -0.77 6.29 1.67
C GLY A 62 0.47 7.15 1.83
N MET A 63 0.68 7.67 3.06
CA MET A 63 1.80 8.58 3.35
C MET A 63 3.18 7.94 3.11
N PRO A 64 3.45 6.68 3.53
CA PRO A 64 4.73 6.04 3.27
C PRO A 64 5.03 5.83 1.78
N SER A 65 4.02 5.61 0.93
CA SER A 65 4.22 5.54 -0.52
C SER A 65 4.66 6.88 -1.10
N LEU A 66 4.03 7.98 -0.70
CA LEU A 66 4.43 9.33 -1.14
C LEU A 66 5.84 9.69 -0.64
N TYR A 67 6.15 9.37 0.61
CA TYR A 67 7.48 9.54 1.16
C TYR A 67 8.52 8.73 0.35
N THR A 68 8.20 7.47 0.04
CA THR A 68 9.08 6.60 -0.75
C THR A 68 9.31 7.19 -2.15
N ILE A 69 8.28 7.70 -2.82
CA ILE A 69 8.42 8.40 -4.11
C ILE A 69 9.38 9.58 -3.98
N TRP A 70 9.22 10.40 -2.95
CA TRP A 70 10.14 11.52 -2.71
C TRP A 70 11.59 11.04 -2.55
N THR A 71 11.85 9.97 -1.78
CA THR A 71 13.21 9.42 -1.66
C THR A 71 13.78 8.91 -2.99
N VAL A 72 12.92 8.30 -3.83
CA VAL A 72 13.29 7.81 -5.16
C VAL A 72 13.65 9.00 -6.05
N ILE A 73 12.83 10.06 -6.11
CA ILE A 73 13.07 11.26 -6.93
C ILE A 73 14.37 11.95 -6.53
N GLN A 74 14.57 12.15 -5.23
CA GLN A 74 15.77 12.78 -4.66
C GLN A 74 17.01 11.89 -4.72
N LYS A 75 16.90 10.65 -5.22
CA LYS A 75 17.99 9.67 -5.31
C LYS A 75 18.73 9.50 -3.98
N ARG A 76 18.01 9.50 -2.86
CA ARG A 76 18.62 9.33 -1.53
C ARG A 76 19.37 8.00 -1.45
N ARG A 77 20.54 7.96 -0.83
CA ARG A 77 21.40 6.76 -0.76
C ARG A 77 20.66 5.44 -0.44
N TYR A 78 19.65 5.50 0.42
CA TYR A 78 18.88 4.32 0.88
C TYR A 78 17.50 4.15 0.22
N TYR A 79 17.18 4.87 -0.86
CA TYR A 79 15.87 4.78 -1.53
C TYR A 79 15.47 3.36 -1.94
N PRO A 80 16.37 2.45 -2.37
CA PRO A 80 15.98 1.08 -2.69
C PRO A 80 15.41 0.31 -1.49
N LEU A 81 15.88 0.60 -0.27
CA LEU A 81 15.37 -0.02 0.95
C LEU A 81 13.95 0.45 1.28
N PHE A 82 13.66 1.74 1.09
CA PHE A 82 12.30 2.26 1.28
C PHE A 82 11.31 1.64 0.28
N VAL A 83 11.73 1.40 -0.97
CA VAL A 83 10.91 0.71 -1.97
C VAL A 83 10.61 -0.73 -1.56
N VAL A 84 11.62 -1.47 -1.09
CA VAL A 84 11.42 -2.84 -0.59
C VAL A 84 10.51 -2.84 0.64
N GLY A 85 10.77 -1.95 1.59
CA GLY A 85 9.96 -1.79 2.81
C GLY A 85 8.49 -1.53 2.48
N GLN A 86 8.21 -0.60 1.55
CA GLN A 86 6.84 -0.31 1.14
C GLN A 86 6.16 -1.51 0.47
N GLY A 87 6.89 -2.27 -0.36
CA GLY A 87 6.36 -3.49 -0.96
C GLY A 87 6.00 -4.55 0.08
N LEU A 88 6.85 -4.74 1.11
CA LEU A 88 6.58 -5.65 2.22
C LEU A 88 5.40 -5.19 3.07
N LEU A 89 5.30 -3.89 3.37
CA LEU A 89 4.17 -3.32 4.08
C LEU A 89 2.86 -3.53 3.33
N LEU A 90 2.86 -3.34 2.00
CA LEU A 90 1.67 -3.56 1.17
C LEU A 90 1.24 -5.04 1.20
N ILE A 91 2.18 -5.98 1.06
CA ILE A 91 1.88 -7.42 1.13
C ILE A 91 1.33 -7.79 2.52
N ALA A 92 1.97 -7.32 3.58
CA ALA A 92 1.52 -7.58 4.95
C ALA A 92 0.13 -7.01 5.19
N TRP A 93 -0.13 -5.78 4.71
CA TRP A 93 -1.43 -5.13 4.82
C TRP A 93 -2.54 -5.93 4.13
N ILE A 94 -2.33 -6.33 2.87
CA ILE A 94 -3.30 -7.15 2.13
C ILE A 94 -3.52 -8.50 2.81
N SER A 95 -2.46 -9.12 3.34
CA SER A 95 -2.56 -10.40 4.04
C SER A 95 -3.40 -10.29 5.31
N VAL A 96 -3.15 -9.24 6.11
CA VAL A 96 -3.94 -8.93 7.31
C VAL A 96 -5.39 -8.62 6.93
N GLN A 97 -5.60 -7.76 5.93
CA GLN A 97 -6.93 -7.39 5.45
C GLN A 97 -7.74 -8.62 5.02
N VAL A 98 -7.20 -9.48 4.15
CA VAL A 98 -7.84 -10.72 3.71
C VAL A 98 -8.10 -11.66 4.88
N GLY A 99 -7.16 -11.80 5.82
CA GLY A 99 -7.35 -12.62 7.01
C GLY A 99 -8.49 -12.13 7.91
N MET A 100 -8.67 -10.82 8.01
CA MET A 100 -9.70 -10.17 8.82
C MET A 100 -11.08 -10.21 8.18
N ILE A 101 -11.18 -9.89 6.88
CA ILE A 101 -12.46 -9.86 6.17
C ILE A 101 -12.89 -11.24 5.67
N ARG A 102 -11.95 -12.19 5.54
CA ARG A 102 -12.14 -13.56 5.02
C ARG A 102 -12.74 -13.64 3.62
N GLU A 103 -12.55 -12.59 2.85
CA GLU A 103 -12.97 -12.46 1.46
C GLU A 103 -11.78 -12.04 0.62
N VAL A 104 -11.77 -12.49 -0.64
CA VAL A 104 -10.75 -12.13 -1.61
C VAL A 104 -11.43 -11.53 -2.83
N SER A 105 -10.80 -10.53 -3.40
CA SER A 105 -11.29 -9.81 -4.56
C SER A 105 -10.14 -9.57 -5.53
N ILE A 106 -10.46 -9.15 -6.75
CA ILE A 106 -9.44 -8.81 -7.76
C ILE A 106 -8.48 -7.72 -7.28
N LEU A 107 -8.94 -6.81 -6.41
CA LEU A 107 -8.11 -5.77 -5.82
C LEU A 107 -7.03 -6.38 -4.92
N HIS A 108 -7.36 -7.37 -4.08
CA HIS A 108 -6.37 -8.01 -3.22
C HIS A 108 -5.23 -8.64 -4.04
N TYR A 109 -5.56 -9.33 -5.14
CA TYR A 109 -4.56 -9.88 -6.04
C TYR A 109 -3.71 -8.79 -6.72
N SER A 110 -4.33 -7.72 -7.21
CA SER A 110 -3.60 -6.65 -7.89
C SER A 110 -2.62 -5.93 -6.96
N TYR A 111 -3.02 -5.63 -5.72
CA TYR A 111 -2.14 -5.02 -4.73
C TYR A 111 -1.06 -5.97 -4.21
N ALA A 112 -1.35 -7.27 -4.06
CA ALA A 112 -0.33 -8.26 -3.73
C ALA A 112 0.75 -8.35 -4.82
N ILE A 113 0.35 -8.40 -6.10
CA ILE A 113 1.27 -8.39 -7.25
C ILE A 113 2.08 -7.08 -7.27
N MET A 114 1.44 -5.94 -7.03
CA MET A 114 2.11 -4.64 -6.92
C MET A 114 3.17 -4.65 -5.81
N GLY A 115 2.85 -5.21 -4.64
CA GLY A 115 3.80 -5.36 -3.53
C GLY A 115 5.00 -6.22 -3.90
N ILE A 116 4.77 -7.37 -4.54
CA ILE A 116 5.85 -8.26 -5.04
C ILE A 116 6.72 -7.52 -6.07
N ALA A 117 6.10 -6.79 -7.00
CA ALA A 117 6.81 -6.01 -8.00
C ALA A 117 7.68 -4.91 -7.39
N LEU A 118 7.20 -4.24 -6.32
CA LEU A 118 7.99 -3.27 -5.56
C LEU A 118 9.18 -3.92 -4.87
N VAL A 119 8.98 -5.05 -4.17
CA VAL A 119 10.05 -5.80 -3.51
C VAL A 119 11.12 -6.23 -4.51
N GLY A 120 10.72 -6.85 -5.63
CA GLY A 120 11.64 -7.31 -6.67
C GLY A 120 12.41 -6.14 -7.31
N SER A 121 11.70 -5.06 -7.66
CA SER A 121 12.30 -3.88 -8.29
C SER A 121 13.26 -3.14 -7.35
N GLY A 122 12.89 -2.97 -6.08
CA GLY A 122 13.72 -2.35 -5.06
C GLY A 122 14.97 -3.18 -4.75
N THR A 123 14.83 -4.50 -4.64
CA THR A 123 15.96 -5.42 -4.42
C THR A 123 16.93 -5.37 -5.60
N ARG A 124 16.43 -5.39 -6.84
CA ARG A 124 17.27 -5.26 -8.04
C ARG A 124 18.04 -3.94 -8.09
N LEU A 125 17.42 -2.83 -7.67
CA LEU A 125 18.10 -1.53 -7.57
C LEU A 125 19.18 -1.53 -6.49
N ARG A 126 18.91 -2.14 -5.33
CA ARG A 126 19.89 -2.28 -4.25
C ARG A 126 21.13 -3.07 -4.70
N LEU A 127 20.93 -4.18 -5.41
CA LEU A 127 22.04 -4.99 -5.92
C LEU A 127 22.86 -4.27 -7.00
N SER A 128 22.22 -3.38 -7.76
CA SER A 128 22.88 -2.59 -8.81
C SER A 128 23.60 -1.34 -8.26
N GLN A 129 23.33 -0.96 -7.01
CA GLN A 129 23.91 0.20 -6.33
C GLN A 129 24.31 -0.21 -4.90
N PRO A 130 25.38 -1.01 -4.72
CA PRO A 130 25.84 -1.38 -3.39
C PRO A 130 26.12 -0.11 -2.61
N ILE A 131 25.44 0.01 -1.48
CA ILE A 131 25.47 1.18 -0.60
C ILE A 131 26.86 1.31 -0.02
#